data_AF-A0A1G4VMQ1-F1
#
_entry.id   AF-A0A1G4VMQ1-F1
#
_cell.length_a   1.000
_cell.length_b   1.000
_cell.length_c   1.000
_cell.angle_alpha   90.00
_cell.angle_beta   90.00
_cell.angle_gamma   90.00
#
_symmetry.space_group_name_H-M   'P 1'
#
loop_
_entity.id
_entity.type
_entity.pdbx_description
1 polymer ?
#
loop_
_entity_poly.entity_id
_entity_poly.type
_entity_poly.pdbx_seq_one_letter_code
_entity_poly.pdbx_strand_id
1 'polypeptide(L)'
;MKTPDIKNRLGLTQEEMAMHLGISLSQWKMFKSGKRSLPLQALENFSVLLKGVQQKKDSSTEAQGLRKTEEEQAKGKRQHAYLKVQVKLQRLEKEIAVIENQRAESFAALETAFFLEGQKEGKANKDFIQSIRSRALTTLKKQSLYKREALQLQKENLEMLKLEIGKKMAAEEK
;
A
#
# COMPACT_ATOMS: atom_id res chain seq x y z
N MET A 1 32.21 5.91 -18.03
CA MET A 1 31.20 4.85 -18.17
C MET A 1 31.45 3.80 -17.10
N LYS A 2 30.55 3.65 -16.11
CA LYS A 2 30.68 2.62 -15.08
C LYS A 2 30.37 1.27 -15.72
N THR A 3 31.38 0.51 -16.11
CA THR A 3 31.21 -0.90 -16.48
C THR A 3 30.52 -1.61 -15.32
N PRO A 4 29.37 -2.29 -15.53
CA PRO A 4 28.76 -3.06 -14.45
C PRO A 4 29.77 -4.09 -13.96
N ASP A 5 29.99 -4.11 -12.65
CA ASP A 5 30.92 -5.02 -11.97
C ASP A 5 30.65 -6.46 -12.43
N ILE A 6 31.71 -7.24 -12.65
CA ILE A 6 31.63 -8.66 -13.08
C ILE A 6 30.69 -9.43 -12.15
N LYS A 7 30.66 -9.06 -10.86
CA LYS A 7 29.74 -9.58 -9.85
C LYS A 7 28.26 -9.38 -10.23
N ASN A 8 27.87 -8.23 -10.77
CA ASN A 8 26.48 -7.96 -11.18
C ASN A 8 26.08 -8.75 -12.42
N ARG A 9 27.05 -9.23 -13.21
CA ARG A 9 26.79 -10.02 -14.42
C ARG A 9 26.71 -11.51 -14.15
N LEU A 10 27.55 -12.00 -13.24
CA LEU A 10 27.71 -13.44 -12.99
C LEU A 10 27.09 -13.90 -11.66
N GLY A 11 26.87 -13.00 -10.71
CA GLY A 11 26.36 -13.34 -9.37
C GLY A 11 27.36 -14.04 -8.45
N LEU A 12 28.54 -14.41 -8.95
CA LEU A 12 29.56 -15.17 -8.22
C LEU A 12 30.38 -14.30 -7.25
N THR A 13 30.72 -14.86 -6.10
CA THR A 13 31.69 -14.30 -5.15
C THR A 13 33.12 -14.35 -5.71
N GLN A 14 34.04 -13.64 -5.06
CA GLN A 14 35.46 -13.66 -5.47
C GLN A 14 36.09 -15.05 -5.31
N GLU A 15 35.68 -15.78 -4.28
CA GLU A 15 36.15 -17.13 -3.96
C GLU A 15 35.61 -18.15 -4.96
N GLU A 16 34.30 -18.15 -5.20
CA GLU A 16 33.66 -19.01 -6.22
C GLU A 16 34.29 -18.78 -7.60
N MET A 17 34.59 -17.53 -7.93
CA MET A 17 35.17 -17.22 -9.23
C MET A 17 36.63 -17.66 -9.35
N ALA A 18 37.43 -17.48 -8.30
CA ALA A 18 38.80 -17.98 -8.26
C ALA A 18 38.82 -19.51 -8.36
N MET A 19 37.92 -20.19 -7.63
CA MET A 19 37.77 -21.65 -7.64
C MET A 19 37.36 -22.16 -9.03
N HIS A 20 36.36 -21.56 -9.67
CA HIS A 20 35.91 -21.99 -11.00
C HIS A 20 36.98 -21.81 -12.08
N LEU A 21 37.80 -20.76 -11.99
CA LEU A 21 38.90 -20.50 -12.93
C LEU A 21 40.18 -21.28 -12.61
N GLY A 22 40.24 -22.01 -11.50
CA GLY A 22 41.42 -22.74 -11.06
C GLY A 22 42.60 -21.84 -10.67
N ILE A 23 42.31 -20.63 -10.15
CA ILE A 23 43.33 -19.65 -9.76
C ILE A 23 43.20 -19.27 -8.27
N SER A 24 44.23 -18.63 -7.72
CA SER A 24 44.15 -18.10 -6.35
C SER A 24 43.25 -16.85 -6.26
N LEU A 25 42.68 -16.63 -5.08
CA LEU A 25 41.90 -15.42 -4.77
C LEU A 25 42.71 -14.13 -5.02
N SER A 26 44.01 -14.17 -4.72
CA SER A 26 44.93 -13.04 -4.97
C SER A 26 45.06 -12.72 -6.46
N GLN A 27 45.21 -13.74 -7.31
CA GLN A 27 45.24 -13.58 -8.77
C GLN A 27 43.93 -13.00 -9.30
N TRP A 28 42.77 -13.46 -8.81
CA TRP A 28 41.48 -12.89 -9.18
C TRP A 28 41.36 -11.41 -8.77
N LYS A 29 41.78 -11.05 -7.55
CA LYS A 29 41.80 -9.65 -7.08
C LYS A 29 42.70 -8.77 -7.93
N MET A 30 43.91 -9.24 -8.25
CA MET A 30 44.84 -8.53 -9.12
C MET A 30 44.25 -8.32 -10.52
N PHE A 31 43.59 -9.34 -11.09
CA PHE A 31 42.89 -9.23 -12.36
C PHE A 31 41.78 -8.18 -12.34
N LYS A 32 40.87 -8.24 -11.36
CA LYS A 32 39.80 -7.22 -11.25
C LYS A 32 40.34 -5.80 -11.09
N SER A 33 41.49 -5.64 -10.43
CA SER A 33 42.14 -4.33 -10.26
C SER A 33 42.96 -3.88 -11.47
N GLY A 34 43.00 -4.67 -12.56
CA GLY A 34 43.79 -4.38 -13.75
C GLY A 34 45.30 -4.56 -13.57
N LYS A 35 45.76 -5.08 -12.42
CA LYS A 35 47.18 -5.22 -12.07
C LYS A 35 47.85 -6.43 -12.70
N ARG A 36 47.08 -7.43 -13.16
CA ARG A 36 47.60 -8.66 -13.76
C ARG A 36 46.58 -9.28 -14.71
N SER A 37 47.03 -9.86 -15.82
CA SER A 37 46.17 -10.68 -16.69
C SER A 37 45.91 -12.06 -16.09
N LEU A 38 44.80 -12.69 -16.51
CA LEU A 38 44.53 -14.09 -16.20
C LEU A 38 45.43 -15.01 -17.03
N PRO A 39 45.81 -16.19 -16.50
CA PRO A 39 46.37 -17.26 -17.31
C PRO A 39 45.47 -17.60 -18.49
N LEU A 40 46.04 -18.02 -19.62
CA LEU A 40 45.30 -18.26 -20.87
C LEU A 40 44.08 -19.17 -20.66
N GLN A 41 44.27 -20.29 -19.98
CA GLN A 41 43.20 -21.26 -19.69
C GLN A 41 42.08 -20.66 -18.81
N ALA A 42 42.44 -19.84 -17.82
CA ALA A 42 41.46 -19.14 -16.98
C ALA A 42 40.72 -18.06 -17.77
N LEU A 43 41.39 -17.37 -18.69
CA LEU A 43 40.77 -16.37 -19.57
C LEU A 43 39.76 -17.03 -20.52
N GLU A 44 40.10 -18.18 -21.11
CA GLU A 44 39.20 -18.96 -21.95
C GLU A 44 37.96 -19.39 -21.18
N ASN A 45 38.12 -20.02 -20.02
CA ASN A 45 37.01 -20.44 -19.15
C ASN A 45 36.11 -19.27 -18.75
N PHE A 46 36.72 -18.14 -18.38
CA PHE A 46 35.98 -16.93 -18.04
C PHE A 46 35.17 -16.38 -19.23
N SER A 47 35.74 -16.42 -20.44
CA SER A 47 35.05 -15.98 -21.66
C SER A 47 33.85 -16.85 -21.99
N VAL A 48 33.96 -18.17 -21.81
CA VAL A 48 32.89 -19.14 -22.02
C VAL A 48 31.76 -18.90 -21.03
N LEU A 49 32.07 -18.74 -19.74
CA LEU A 49 31.09 -18.44 -18.70
C LEU A 49 30.33 -17.14 -18.99
N LEU A 50 31.04 -16.07 -19.34
CA LEU A 50 30.44 -14.78 -19.68
C LEU A 50 29.48 -14.87 -20.87
N LYS A 51 29.88 -15.58 -21.94
CA LYS A 51 29.02 -15.81 -23.11
C LYS A 51 27.78 -16.63 -22.73
N GLY A 52 27.96 -17.69 -21.96
CA GLY A 52 26.87 -18.56 -21.53
C GLY A 52 25.80 -17.81 -20.72
N VAL A 53 26.21 -17.02 -19.73
CA VAL A 53 25.28 -16.24 -18.89
C VAL A 53 24.58 -15.13 -19.68
N GLN A 54 25.27 -14.51 -20.65
CA GLN A 54 24.65 -13.49 -21.50
C GLN A 54 23.64 -14.06 -22.50
N GLN A 55 23.90 -15.25 -23.05
CA GLN A 55 23.01 -15.89 -24.02
C GLN A 55 21.80 -16.57 -23.37
N LYS A 56 21.93 -17.02 -22.13
CA LYS A 56 20.90 -17.75 -21.37
C LYS A 56 20.28 -16.94 -20.23
N LYS A 57 20.36 -15.62 -20.33
CA LYS A 57 19.72 -14.72 -19.36
C LYS A 57 18.22 -15.06 -19.37
N ASP A 58 17.73 -15.52 -18.22
CA ASP A 58 16.34 -15.96 -17.98
C ASP A 58 15.95 -17.40 -18.39
N SER A 59 16.88 -18.31 -18.67
CA SER A 59 16.54 -19.73 -18.99
C SER A 59 16.57 -20.69 -17.79
N SER A 60 16.86 -20.22 -16.58
CA SER A 60 16.82 -21.09 -15.38
C SER A 60 15.36 -21.29 -14.95
N THR A 61 14.96 -22.55 -14.89
CA THR A 61 13.63 -22.99 -14.42
C THR A 61 13.41 -22.59 -12.96
N GLU A 62 14.44 -22.67 -12.12
CA GLU A 62 14.41 -22.28 -10.71
C GLU A 62 14.20 -20.78 -10.55
N ALA A 63 14.96 -19.96 -11.30
CA ALA A 63 14.82 -18.51 -11.27
C ALA A 63 13.45 -18.06 -11.78
N GLN A 64 12.92 -18.70 -12.84
CA GLN A 64 11.57 -18.42 -13.33
C GLN A 64 10.48 -18.81 -12.33
N GLY A 65 10.61 -19.97 -11.68
CA GLY A 65 9.67 -20.41 -10.65
C GLY A 65 9.62 -19.48 -9.44
N LEU A 66 10.79 -19.04 -8.98
CA LEU A 66 10.90 -18.06 -7.89
C LEU A 66 10.32 -16.69 -8.28
N ARG A 67 10.64 -16.16 -9.47
CA ARG A 67 10.07 -14.89 -9.91
C ARG A 67 8.54 -14.93 -10.00
N LYS A 68 7.98 -16.01 -10.55
CA LYS A 68 6.52 -16.19 -10.64
C LYS A 68 5.87 -16.23 -9.26
N THR A 69 6.46 -16.96 -8.31
CA THR A 69 5.94 -17.02 -6.94
C THR A 69 6.07 -15.68 -6.20
N GLU A 70 7.16 -14.95 -6.38
CA GLU A 70 7.32 -13.59 -5.85
C GLU A 70 6.29 -12.61 -6.45
N GLU A 71 6.06 -12.68 -7.76
CA GLU A 71 5.05 -11.89 -8.46
C GLU A 71 3.63 -12.20 -7.97
N GLU A 72 3.29 -13.48 -7.82
CA GLU A 72 2.00 -13.92 -7.27
C GLU A 72 1.81 -13.44 -5.83
N GLN A 73 2.83 -13.55 -4.98
CA GLN A 73 2.78 -13.03 -3.61
C GLN A 73 2.59 -11.52 -3.58
N ALA A 74 3.29 -10.78 -4.45
CA ALA A 74 3.15 -9.33 -4.57
C ALA A 74 1.75 -8.94 -5.07
N LYS A 75 1.17 -9.71 -6.00
CA LYS A 75 -0.21 -9.53 -6.48
C LYS A 75 -1.23 -9.80 -5.37
N GLY A 76 -1.10 -10.92 -4.66
CA GLY A 76 -1.96 -11.27 -3.54
C GLY A 76 -1.93 -10.23 -2.41
N LYS A 77 -0.74 -9.70 -2.08
CA LYS A 77 -0.60 -8.61 -1.09
C LYS A 77 -1.34 -7.33 -1.50
N ARG A 78 -1.29 -6.97 -2.79
CA ARG A 78 -2.01 -5.81 -3.33
C ARG A 78 -3.52 -6.01 -3.32
N GLN A 79 -4.00 -7.17 -3.76
CA GLN A 79 -5.42 -7.50 -3.71
C GLN A 79 -5.97 -7.45 -2.28
N HIS A 80 -5.24 -8.05 -1.32
CA HIS A 80 -5.61 -7.99 0.09
C HIS A 80 -5.65 -6.55 0.62
N ALA A 81 -4.66 -5.72 0.27
CA ALA A 81 -4.65 -4.30 0.64
C ALA A 81 -5.86 -3.55 0.05
N TYR A 82 -6.21 -3.81 -1.22
CA TYR A 82 -7.37 -3.22 -1.88
C TYR A 82 -8.68 -3.57 -1.15
N LEU A 83 -8.90 -4.85 -0.87
CA LEU A 83 -10.07 -5.33 -0.13
C LEU A 83 -10.16 -4.71 1.26
N LYS A 84 -9.02 -4.63 1.97
CA LYS A 84 -8.96 -4.01 3.31
C LYS A 84 -9.38 -2.54 3.28
N VAL A 85 -8.96 -1.79 2.25
CA VAL A 85 -9.37 -0.39 2.07
C VAL A 85 -10.86 -0.30 1.76
N GLN A 86 -11.39 -1.17 0.90
CA GLN A 86 -12.81 -1.20 0.56
C GLN A 86 -13.71 -1.45 1.78
N VAL A 87 -13.36 -2.41 2.63
CA VAL A 87 -14.08 -2.69 3.88
C VAL A 87 -14.06 -1.48 4.82
N LYS A 88 -12.93 -0.79 4.92
CA LYS A 88 -12.83 0.43 5.74
C LYS A 88 -13.71 1.56 5.21
N LEU A 89 -13.72 1.77 3.89
CA LEU A 89 -14.58 2.78 3.26
C LEU A 89 -16.06 2.52 3.57
N GLN A 90 -16.54 1.28 3.39
CA GLN A 90 -17.93 0.92 3.70
C GLN A 90 -18.29 1.15 5.17
N ARG A 91 -17.35 0.94 6.10
CA ARG A 91 -17.57 1.21 7.52
C ARG A 91 -17.69 2.71 7.80
N LEU A 92 -16.79 3.51 7.22
CA LEU A 92 -16.82 4.97 7.35
C LEU A 92 -18.11 5.55 6.76
N GLU A 93 -18.55 5.07 5.60
CA GLU A 93 -19.82 5.51 4.99
C GLU A 93 -21.02 5.26 5.90
N LYS A 94 -21.09 4.07 6.50
CA LYS A 94 -22.14 3.76 7.47
C LYS A 94 -22.07 4.66 8.70
N GLU A 95 -20.87 4.92 9.22
CA GLU A 95 -20.70 5.77 10.40
C GLU A 95 -21.08 7.23 10.11
N ILE A 96 -20.70 7.76 8.95
CA ILE A 96 -21.10 9.10 8.48
C ILE A 96 -22.62 9.18 8.35
N ALA A 97 -23.25 8.20 7.70
CA ALA A 97 -24.71 8.15 7.54
C ALA A 97 -25.45 8.13 8.89
N VAL A 98 -24.94 7.37 9.88
CA VAL A 98 -25.50 7.35 11.23
C VAL A 98 -25.40 8.72 11.90
N ILE A 99 -24.25 9.40 11.77
CA ILE A 99 -24.06 10.75 12.30
C ILE A 99 -25.02 11.73 11.64
N GLU A 100 -25.17 11.69 10.32
CA GLU A 100 -26.05 12.58 9.58
C GLU A 100 -27.52 12.38 9.96
N ASN A 101 -27.98 11.13 10.04
CA ASN A 101 -29.33 10.80 10.47
C ASN A 101 -29.60 11.31 11.90
N GLN A 102 -28.70 11.01 12.85
CA GLN A 102 -28.86 11.44 14.25
C GLN A 102 -28.85 12.97 14.39
N ARG A 103 -28.08 13.67 13.55
CA ARG A 103 -28.09 15.13 13.52
C ARG A 103 -29.39 15.68 12.93
N ALA A 104 -29.85 15.14 11.80
CA ALA A 104 -31.11 15.53 11.17
C ALA A 104 -32.30 15.34 12.12
N GLU A 105 -32.39 14.17 12.78
CA GLU A 105 -33.38 13.90 13.82
C GLU A 105 -33.32 14.89 14.98
N SER A 106 -32.10 15.26 15.41
CA SER A 106 -31.92 16.20 16.51
C SER A 106 -32.30 17.63 16.13
N PHE A 107 -32.03 18.06 14.89
CA PHE A 107 -32.49 19.36 14.40
C PHE A 107 -34.01 19.41 14.27
N ALA A 108 -34.63 18.37 13.67
CA ALA A 108 -36.08 18.26 13.59
C ALA A 108 -36.74 18.25 14.99
N ALA A 109 -36.10 17.62 15.98
CA ALA A 109 -36.54 17.64 17.37
C ALA A 109 -36.48 19.06 18.00
N LEU A 110 -35.50 19.88 17.62
CA LEU A 110 -35.41 21.28 18.07
C LEU A 110 -36.48 22.15 17.41
N GLU A 111 -36.75 21.95 16.11
CA GLU A 111 -37.82 22.65 15.38
C GLU A 111 -39.19 22.32 15.96
N THR A 112 -39.46 21.05 16.25
CA THR A 112 -40.71 20.64 16.92
C THR A 112 -40.83 21.22 18.32
N ALA A 113 -39.74 21.23 19.10
CA ALA A 113 -39.74 21.89 20.41
C ALA A 113 -40.04 23.39 20.31
N PHE A 114 -39.49 24.08 19.30
CA PHE A 114 -39.76 25.48 19.04
C PHE A 114 -41.22 25.73 18.63
N PHE A 115 -41.77 24.90 17.74
CA PHE A 115 -43.17 24.99 17.33
C PHE A 115 -44.14 24.78 18.49
N LEU A 116 -43.87 23.80 19.37
CA LEU A 116 -44.70 23.52 20.55
C LEU A 116 -44.71 24.66 21.57
N GLU A 117 -43.65 25.46 21.66
CA GLU A 117 -43.63 26.67 22.50
C GLU A 117 -44.47 27.82 21.93
N GLY A 118 -44.59 27.89 20.60
CA GLY A 118 -45.35 28.93 19.91
C GLY A 118 -46.86 28.74 19.94
N GLN A 119 -47.35 27.54 20.28
CA GLN A 119 -48.78 27.27 20.35
C GLN A 119 -49.41 27.85 21.63
N LYS A 120 -50.40 28.73 21.46
CA LYS A 120 -51.13 29.37 22.58
C LYS A 120 -52.26 28.52 23.16
N GLU A 121 -52.74 27.50 22.45
CA GLU A 121 -53.95 26.74 22.83
C GLU A 121 -53.68 25.44 23.61
N GLY A 122 -52.45 24.94 23.59
CA GLY A 122 -52.05 23.77 24.39
C GLY A 122 -51.15 24.22 25.54
N LYS A 123 -51.45 23.84 26.78
CA LYS A 123 -50.48 23.87 27.89
C LYS A 123 -49.40 22.83 27.62
N ALA A 124 -48.58 23.03 26.58
CA ALA A 124 -47.48 22.16 26.28
C ALA A 124 -46.57 22.15 27.52
N ASN A 125 -46.38 20.96 28.09
CA ASN A 125 -45.64 20.81 29.34
C ASN A 125 -44.21 21.32 29.12
N LYS A 126 -43.81 22.39 29.83
CA LYS A 126 -42.49 23.00 29.70
C LYS A 126 -41.37 21.98 29.94
N ASP A 127 -41.60 21.03 30.85
CA ASP A 127 -40.63 19.98 31.17
C ASP A 127 -40.46 19.00 29.99
N PHE A 128 -41.56 18.69 29.29
CA PHE A 128 -41.52 17.87 28.08
C PHE A 128 -40.70 18.56 26.98
N ILE A 129 -40.95 19.83 26.70
CA ILE A 129 -40.20 20.61 25.70
C ILE A 129 -38.71 20.70 26.07
N GLN A 130 -38.40 20.96 27.35
CA GLN A 130 -37.03 21.01 27.85
C GLN A 130 -36.32 19.65 27.73
N SER A 131 -37.02 18.54 27.95
CA SER A 131 -36.47 17.20 27.77
C SER A 131 -36.09 16.93 26.30
N ILE A 132 -36.93 17.36 25.34
CA ILE A 132 -36.65 17.23 23.91
C ILE A 132 -35.40 18.02 23.55
N ARG A 133 -35.32 19.28 24.00
CA ARG A 133 -34.14 20.15 23.76
C ARG A 133 -32.87 19.58 24.35
N SER A 134 -32.92 19.16 25.61
CA SER A 134 -31.75 18.64 26.33
C SER A 134 -31.19 17.40 25.63
N ARG A 135 -32.06 16.47 25.22
CA ARG A 135 -31.68 15.29 24.44
C ARG A 135 -31.08 15.69 23.09
N ALA A 136 -31.77 16.51 22.31
CA ALA A 136 -31.33 16.91 20.97
C ALA A 136 -29.98 17.65 20.99
N LEU A 137 -29.80 18.60 21.92
CA LEU A 137 -28.54 19.33 22.11
C LEU A 137 -27.40 18.39 22.55
N THR A 138 -27.67 17.44 23.44
CA THR A 138 -26.66 16.45 23.86
C THR A 138 -26.23 15.58 22.69
N THR A 139 -27.18 15.10 21.88
CA THR A 139 -26.89 14.32 20.67
C THR A 139 -26.10 15.14 19.64
N LEU A 140 -26.46 16.41 19.40
CA LEU A 140 -25.73 17.29 18.47
C LEU A 140 -24.31 17.61 18.93
N LYS A 141 -24.09 17.77 20.25
CA LYS A 141 -22.74 17.93 20.81
C LYS A 141 -21.89 16.68 20.61
N LYS A 142 -22.47 15.51 20.81
CA LYS A 142 -21.79 14.21 20.62
C LYS A 142 -21.53 13.89 19.15
N GLN A 143 -22.52 14.11 18.29
CA GLN A 143 -22.46 13.89 16.84
C GLN A 143 -22.26 15.23 16.15
N SER A 144 -21.13 15.87 16.47
CA SER A 144 -20.82 17.20 15.96
C SER A 144 -20.50 17.20 14.47
N LEU A 145 -20.64 18.37 13.84
CA LEU A 145 -20.16 18.58 12.46
C LEU A 145 -18.67 18.27 12.35
N TYR A 146 -17.88 18.68 13.35
CA TYR A 146 -16.46 18.38 13.42
C TYR A 146 -16.17 16.87 13.32
N LYS A 147 -16.90 16.04 14.06
CA LYS A 147 -16.74 14.58 13.98
C LYS A 147 -17.07 14.04 12.59
N ARG A 148 -18.12 14.56 11.94
CA ARG A 148 -18.48 14.20 10.56
C ARG A 148 -17.35 14.56 9.59
N GLU A 149 -16.85 15.79 9.66
CA GLU A 149 -15.77 16.26 8.77
C GLU A 149 -14.49 15.44 8.94
N ALA A 150 -14.14 15.10 10.19
CA ALA A 150 -12.99 14.25 10.45
C ALA A 150 -13.10 12.87 9.78
N LEU A 151 -14.29 12.24 9.81
CA LEU A 151 -14.54 10.97 9.13
C LEU A 151 -14.58 11.14 7.60
N GLN A 152 -15.08 12.26 7.10
CA GLN A 152 -15.12 12.58 5.67
C GLN A 152 -13.71 12.71 5.10
N LEU A 153 -12.82 13.45 5.77
CA LEU A 153 -11.41 13.55 5.38
C LEU A 153 -10.71 12.18 5.40
N GLN A 154 -11.03 11.33 6.39
CA GLN A 154 -10.52 9.96 6.41
C GLN A 154 -11.03 9.12 5.23
N LYS A 155 -12.29 9.29 4.84
CA LYS A 155 -12.89 8.62 3.68
C LYS A 155 -12.16 9.02 2.40
N GLU A 156 -12.00 10.32 2.15
CA GLU A 156 -11.31 10.86 0.96
C GLU A 156 -9.87 10.33 0.84
N ASN A 157 -9.12 10.31 1.95
CA ASN A 157 -7.78 9.74 1.97
C ASN A 157 -7.76 8.26 1.57
N LEU A 158 -8.74 7.48 2.03
CA LEU A 158 -8.85 6.06 1.69
C LEU A 158 -9.33 5.84 0.24
N GLU A 159 -10.16 6.72 -0.31
CA GLU A 159 -10.56 6.69 -1.72
C GLU A 159 -9.36 6.93 -2.65
N MET A 160 -8.53 7.92 -2.31
CA MET A 160 -7.27 8.17 -3.01
C MET A 160 -6.34 6.95 -2.95
N LEU A 161 -6.19 6.35 -1.78
CA LEU A 161 -5.39 5.13 -1.62
C LEU A 161 -5.94 3.97 -2.45
N LYS A 162 -7.26 3.77 -2.47
CA LYS A 162 -7.92 2.74 -3.29
C LYS A 162 -7.62 2.93 -4.77
N LEU A 163 -7.70 4.17 -5.25
CA LEU A 163 -7.44 4.54 -6.64
C LEU A 163 -5.98 4.29 -7.03
N GLU A 164 -5.03 4.65 -6.18
CA GLU A 164 -3.60 4.38 -6.39
C GLU A 164 -3.28 2.87 -6.40
N ILE A 165 -3.88 2.08 -5.51
CA ILE A 165 -3.73 0.62 -5.53
C ILE A 165 -4.33 0.05 -6.82
N GLY A 166 -5.51 0.54 -7.23
CA GLY A 166 -6.16 0.12 -8.47
C GLY A 166 -5.31 0.38 -9.72
N LYS A 167 -4.71 1.57 -9.83
CA LYS A 167 -3.76 1.89 -10.91
C LYS A 167 -2.58 0.92 -10.95
N LYS A 168 -2.00 0.61 -9.80
CA LYS A 168 -0.87 -0.33 -9.70
C LYS A 168 -1.25 -1.75 -10.08
N MET A 169 -2.49 -2.18 -9.81
CA MET A 169 -2.97 -3.49 -10.28
C MET A 169 -3.22 -3.50 -11.79
N ALA A 170 -3.82 -2.44 -12.35
CA ALA A 170 -4.10 -2.35 -13.79
C ALA A 170 -2.84 -2.19 -14.66
N ALA A 171 -1.78 -1.57 -14.12
CA ALA A 171 -0.50 -1.43 -14.82
C ALA A 171 0.27 -2.75 -14.97
N GLU A 172 -0.07 -3.78 -14.18
CA GLU A 172 0.57 -5.10 -14.23
C GLU A 172 -0.17 -6.09 -15.12
N GLU A 173 -1.36 -5.73 -15.61
CA GLU A 173 -2.14 -6.52 -16.57
C GLU A 173 -1.88 -6.11 -18.03
N LYS A 174 -1.00 -5.12 -18.27
CA LYS A 174 -0.55 -4.65 -19.58
C LYS A 174 0.90 -5.07 -19.85
#